data_AF-A0A4R6BSJ2-F1
#
_entry.id   AF-A0A4R6BSJ2-F1
#
_cell.length_a   1.000
_cell.length_b   1.000
_cell.length_c   1.000
_cell.angle_alpha   90.00
_cell.angle_beta   90.00
_cell.angle_gamma   90.00
#
_symmetry.space_group_name_H-M   'P 1'
#
loop_
_entity.id
_entity.type
_entity.pdbx_description
1 polymer ?
#
loop_
_entity_poly.entity_id
_entity_poly.type
_entity_poly.pdbx_seq_one_letter_code
_entity_poly.pdbx_strand_id
1 'polypeptide(L)'
;MDKGFVWNGDNKPYIDEIHIEKVNHITVGCFGGNSSAGQYKNEDGCLIWSNLDYDWELAAIFDGHNTYESVTLVLNEISANQSTIETMQNHRSFYEWVGQINTFDQEVPCFSSGIKELRNGDNLIFLTTDGLTECLNTNYSDSLNIYNSLDKENLTSSIYNLLNDIKENNVRDSTTIICWNVSNEYPSTYASNQN
;
A
#
# COMPACT_ATOMS: atom_id res chain seq x y z
N MET A 1 -4.36 19.91 -3.01
CA MET A 1 -4.15 18.54 -3.50
C MET A 1 -4.00 18.61 -5.01
N ASP A 2 -2.88 18.14 -5.54
CA ASP A 2 -2.56 18.30 -6.97
C ASP A 2 -2.94 17.07 -7.79
N LYS A 3 -2.86 15.88 -7.18
CA LYS A 3 -3.31 14.61 -7.76
C LYS A 3 -3.55 13.56 -6.66
N GLY A 4 -4.52 12.68 -6.88
CA GLY A 4 -4.72 11.50 -6.05
C GLY A 4 -5.51 10.41 -6.75
N PHE A 5 -5.63 9.29 -6.06
CA PHE A 5 -6.33 8.10 -6.51
C PHE A 5 -7.06 7.48 -5.33
N VAL A 6 -8.35 7.21 -5.50
CA VAL A 6 -9.17 6.49 -4.52
C VAL A 6 -9.87 5.39 -5.29
N TRP A 7 -9.68 4.16 -4.84
CA TRP A 7 -10.22 2.99 -5.51
C TRP A 7 -10.60 1.93 -4.48
N ASN A 8 -11.67 1.20 -4.78
CA ASN A 8 -11.98 -0.07 -4.16
C ASN A 8 -12.58 -1.03 -5.19
N GLY A 9 -12.84 -2.27 -4.76
CA GLY A 9 -13.40 -3.30 -5.63
C GLY A 9 -14.77 -2.99 -6.27
N ASP A 10 -15.55 -2.03 -5.74
CA ASP A 10 -16.83 -1.60 -6.36
C ASP A 10 -16.59 -0.77 -7.63
N ASN A 11 -15.54 0.07 -7.64
CA ASN A 11 -15.20 0.86 -8.81
C ASN A 11 -14.90 -0.04 -10.02
N LYS A 12 -14.03 -1.02 -9.80
CA LYS A 12 -13.74 -2.12 -10.73
C LYS A 12 -12.98 -3.22 -9.98
N PRO A 13 -13.42 -4.49 -10.01
CA PRO A 13 -12.83 -5.53 -9.18
C PRO A 13 -11.52 -6.09 -9.72
N TYR A 14 -11.21 -5.91 -11.01
CA TYR A 14 -9.97 -6.43 -11.63
C TYR A 14 -9.78 -7.96 -11.48
N ILE A 15 -10.87 -8.73 -11.59
CA ILE A 15 -10.81 -10.20 -11.66
C ILE A 15 -10.15 -10.61 -12.97
N ASP A 16 -9.15 -11.50 -12.92
CA ASP A 16 -8.34 -11.96 -14.06
C ASP A 16 -7.59 -10.86 -14.84
N GLU A 17 -7.68 -9.60 -14.41
CA GLU A 17 -7.14 -8.41 -15.08
C GLU A 17 -6.16 -7.70 -14.15
N ILE A 18 -4.92 -7.49 -14.59
CA ILE A 18 -3.97 -6.67 -13.84
C ILE A 18 -4.17 -5.21 -14.22
N HIS A 19 -4.37 -4.36 -13.23
CA HIS A 19 -4.43 -2.92 -13.41
C HIS A 19 -3.24 -2.24 -12.75
N ILE A 20 -2.65 -1.28 -13.45
CA ILE A 20 -1.56 -0.44 -12.95
C ILE A 20 -1.96 1.02 -13.15
N GLU A 21 -1.86 1.82 -12.09
CA GLU A 21 -2.17 3.26 -12.10
C GLU A 21 -0.95 4.06 -11.60
N LYS A 22 -0.75 5.26 -12.16
CA LYS A 22 0.32 6.18 -11.75
C LYS A 22 -0.21 7.50 -11.20
N VAL A 23 0.11 7.77 -9.94
CA VAL A 23 -0.14 9.03 -9.25
C VAL A 23 1.19 9.71 -8.97
N ASN A 24 1.58 10.68 -9.81
CA ASN A 24 2.92 11.29 -9.78
C ASN A 24 4.01 10.20 -9.89
N HIS A 25 4.91 10.08 -8.91
CA HIS A 25 5.92 9.03 -8.83
C HIS A 25 5.43 7.75 -8.14
N ILE A 26 4.20 7.73 -7.62
CA ILE A 26 3.60 6.57 -6.94
C ILE A 26 2.95 5.65 -7.96
N THR A 27 3.30 4.36 -7.88
CA THR A 27 2.70 3.31 -8.73
C THR A 27 1.78 2.44 -7.88
N VAL A 28 0.57 2.22 -8.37
CA VAL A 28 -0.42 1.31 -7.79
C VAL A 28 -0.61 0.11 -8.69
N GLY A 29 -0.69 -1.08 -8.11
CA GLY A 29 -1.16 -2.27 -8.79
C GLY A 29 -2.38 -2.84 -8.09
N CYS A 30 -3.40 -3.21 -8.86
CA CYS A 30 -4.62 -3.85 -8.37
C CYS A 30 -4.85 -5.15 -9.15
N PHE A 31 -5.08 -6.24 -8.45
CA PHE A 31 -5.49 -7.52 -9.01
C PHE A 31 -6.54 -8.15 -8.10
N GLY A 32 -7.70 -8.49 -8.65
CA GLY A 32 -8.80 -9.04 -7.88
C GLY A 32 -8.79 -10.55 -7.71
N GLY A 33 -7.69 -11.22 -8.03
CA GLY A 33 -7.59 -12.68 -8.00
C GLY A 33 -8.12 -13.36 -9.27
N ASN A 34 -7.96 -14.68 -9.31
CA ASN A 34 -8.33 -15.51 -10.46
C ASN A 34 -9.76 -16.06 -10.33
N SER A 35 -10.58 -15.89 -11.37
CA SER A 35 -11.90 -16.53 -11.42
C SER A 35 -11.81 -18.05 -11.50
N SER A 36 -10.74 -18.59 -12.09
CA SER A 36 -10.43 -20.03 -12.10
C SER A 36 -10.23 -20.61 -10.68
N ALA A 37 -9.79 -19.78 -9.74
CA ALA A 37 -9.62 -20.13 -8.33
C ALA A 37 -10.89 -19.84 -7.49
N GLY A 38 -12.00 -19.46 -8.13
CA GLY A 38 -13.29 -19.19 -7.50
C GLY A 38 -13.50 -17.76 -7.03
N GLN A 39 -12.64 -16.82 -7.44
CA GLN A 39 -12.78 -15.41 -7.09
C GLN A 39 -13.77 -14.69 -8.03
N TYR A 40 -14.61 -13.81 -7.46
CA TYR A 40 -15.66 -13.12 -8.22
C TYR A 40 -15.89 -11.66 -7.77
N LYS A 41 -15.13 -11.19 -6.79
CA LYS A 41 -15.19 -9.85 -6.21
C LYS A 41 -13.79 -9.43 -5.77
N ASN A 42 -13.63 -8.14 -5.51
CA ASN A 42 -12.42 -7.62 -4.89
C ASN A 42 -12.85 -6.83 -3.66
N GLU A 43 -12.22 -7.11 -2.54
CA GLU A 43 -12.58 -6.52 -1.25
C GLU A 43 -11.59 -5.44 -0.84
N ASP A 44 -10.47 -5.34 -1.56
CA ASP A 44 -9.44 -4.36 -1.30
C ASP A 44 -9.88 -2.94 -1.69
N GLY A 45 -9.15 -1.99 -1.15
CA GLY A 45 -9.08 -0.64 -1.70
C GLY A 45 -7.76 0.04 -1.40
N CYS A 46 -7.59 1.22 -1.98
CA CYS A 46 -6.47 2.08 -1.68
C CYS A 46 -6.84 3.54 -1.81
N LEU A 47 -6.02 4.37 -1.16
CA LEU A 47 -6.11 5.81 -1.20
C LEU A 47 -4.70 6.38 -1.33
N ILE A 48 -4.53 7.30 -2.28
CA ILE A 48 -3.32 8.08 -2.46
C ILE A 48 -3.71 9.54 -2.59
N TRP A 49 -3.17 10.35 -1.70
CA TRP A 49 -3.14 11.80 -1.84
C TRP A 49 -1.71 12.27 -1.89
N SER A 50 -1.44 13.23 -2.76
CA SER A 50 -0.14 13.86 -2.86
C SER A 50 -0.28 15.36 -3.07
N ASN A 51 0.64 16.10 -2.48
CA ASN A 51 0.74 17.53 -2.64
C ASN A 51 2.20 17.90 -2.89
N LEU A 52 2.49 18.29 -4.13
CA LEU A 52 3.85 18.57 -4.55
C LEU A 52 4.33 19.92 -4.02
N ASP A 53 3.42 20.87 -3.81
CA ASP A 53 3.75 22.19 -3.25
C ASP A 53 4.19 22.12 -1.78
N TYR A 54 3.65 21.16 -1.03
CA TYR A 54 3.92 20.98 0.40
C TYR A 54 4.75 19.72 0.72
N ASP A 55 5.25 19.03 -0.30
CA ASP A 55 6.15 17.88 -0.20
C ASP A 55 5.65 16.77 0.76
N TRP A 56 4.37 16.40 0.62
CA TRP A 56 3.79 15.31 1.40
C TRP A 56 2.94 14.36 0.55
N GLU A 57 2.92 13.11 1.00
CA GLU A 57 2.15 12.01 0.43
C GLU A 57 1.43 11.26 1.56
N LEU A 58 0.19 10.87 1.29
CA LEU A 58 -0.59 9.95 2.11
C LEU A 58 -0.96 8.76 1.23
N ALA A 59 -0.52 7.56 1.62
CA ALA A 59 -0.89 6.32 0.98
C ALA A 59 -1.51 5.37 2.01
N ALA A 60 -2.62 4.73 1.65
CA ALA A 60 -3.28 3.72 2.46
C ALA A 60 -3.73 2.56 1.57
N ILE A 61 -3.63 1.35 2.11
CA ILE A 61 -4.22 0.13 1.55
C ILE A 61 -5.23 -0.40 2.55
N PHE A 62 -6.29 -1.01 2.03
CA PHE A 62 -7.35 -1.61 2.82
C PHE A 62 -7.54 -3.03 2.33
N ASP A 63 -7.46 -3.97 3.25
CA ASP A 63 -7.86 -5.36 3.07
C ASP A 63 -9.25 -5.49 3.68
N GLY A 64 -10.25 -5.60 2.80
CA GLY A 64 -11.64 -5.78 3.19
C GLY A 64 -11.96 -7.26 3.36
N HIS A 65 -12.97 -7.57 4.15
CA HIS A 65 -13.45 -8.94 4.29
C HIS A 65 -14.94 -9.03 4.03
N ASN A 66 -15.37 -10.13 3.42
CA ASN A 66 -16.74 -10.44 3.01
C ASN A 66 -17.32 -9.57 1.88
N THR A 67 -17.05 -8.27 1.85
CA THR A 67 -17.41 -7.38 0.75
C THR A 67 -16.58 -6.07 0.79
N TYR A 68 -16.72 -5.19 -0.21
CA TYR A 68 -16.00 -3.89 -0.32
C TYR A 68 -16.63 -2.76 0.53
N GLU A 69 -17.79 -2.98 1.13
CA GLU A 69 -18.60 -1.96 1.80
C GLU A 69 -17.88 -1.38 3.02
N SER A 70 -17.15 -2.22 3.77
CA SER A 70 -16.34 -1.75 4.91
C SER A 70 -15.23 -0.80 4.45
N VAL A 71 -14.53 -1.16 3.37
CA VAL A 71 -13.53 -0.29 2.73
C VAL A 71 -14.16 1.01 2.23
N THR A 72 -15.36 0.93 1.65
CA THR A 72 -16.13 2.11 1.19
C THR A 72 -16.43 3.07 2.34
N LEU A 73 -16.87 2.56 3.49
CA LEU A 73 -17.14 3.39 4.67
C LEU A 73 -15.89 4.10 5.16
N VAL A 74 -14.76 3.39 5.23
CA VAL A 74 -13.48 3.97 5.67
C VAL A 74 -12.99 5.03 4.67
N LEU A 75 -13.03 4.74 3.37
CA LEU A 75 -12.65 5.70 2.33
C LEU A 75 -13.52 6.97 2.36
N ASN A 76 -14.83 6.81 2.57
CA ASN A 76 -15.75 7.93 2.70
C ASN A 76 -15.44 8.78 3.94
N GLU A 77 -15.16 8.15 5.08
CA GLU A 77 -14.83 8.87 6.32
C GLU A 77 -13.51 9.63 6.17
N ILE A 78 -12.47 9.00 5.59
CA ILE A 78 -11.20 9.66 5.31
C ILE A 78 -11.42 10.86 4.38
N SER A 79 -12.16 10.66 3.29
CA SER A 79 -12.44 11.70 2.30
C SER A 79 -13.26 12.86 2.89
N ALA A 80 -14.22 12.57 3.75
CA ALA A 80 -15.00 13.59 4.45
C ALA A 80 -14.13 14.45 5.40
N ASN A 81 -13.04 13.88 5.91
CA ASN A 81 -12.08 14.55 6.78
C ASN A 81 -10.82 15.05 6.05
N GLN A 82 -10.80 15.06 4.71
CA GLN A 82 -9.62 15.39 3.92
C GLN A 82 -8.97 16.71 4.35
N SER A 83 -9.73 17.80 4.47
CA SER A 83 -9.17 19.10 4.85
C SER A 83 -8.50 19.09 6.22
N THR A 84 -9.06 18.33 7.17
CA THR A 84 -8.51 18.16 8.51
C THR A 84 -7.20 17.39 8.45
N ILE A 85 -7.17 16.29 7.70
CA ILE A 85 -5.97 15.47 7.50
C ILE A 85 -4.87 16.30 6.83
N GLU A 86 -5.16 16.98 5.72
CA GLU A 86 -4.20 17.86 5.02
C GLU A 86 -3.62 18.92 5.97
N THR A 87 -4.47 19.53 6.81
CA THR A 87 -4.02 20.50 7.81
C THR A 87 -3.09 19.85 8.84
N MET A 88 -3.44 18.66 9.34
CA MET A 88 -2.62 17.93 10.33
C MET A 88 -1.26 17.50 9.77
N GLN A 89 -1.18 17.10 8.50
CA GLN A 89 0.10 16.72 7.87
C GLN A 89 1.06 17.90 7.73
N ASN A 90 0.54 19.12 7.58
CA ASN A 90 1.34 20.34 7.60
C ASN A 90 1.88 20.70 9.01
N HIS A 91 1.49 19.95 10.04
CA HIS A 91 2.02 20.05 11.39
C HIS A 91 2.90 18.85 11.72
N ARG A 92 4.05 19.11 12.34
CA ARG A 92 4.97 18.06 12.78
C ARG A 92 4.28 17.19 13.84
N SER A 93 4.02 15.94 13.49
CA SER A 93 3.39 14.96 14.38
C SER A 93 4.38 13.85 14.75
N PHE A 94 4.25 13.30 15.96
CA PHE A 94 5.11 12.24 16.50
C PHE A 94 4.28 10.99 16.79
N TYR A 95 4.53 9.85 16.13
CA TYR A 95 3.79 8.60 16.33
C TYR A 95 4.71 7.37 16.29
N GLU A 96 4.36 6.27 16.98
CA GLU A 96 5.25 5.11 17.30
C GLU A 96 4.62 3.72 17.10
N TRP A 97 5.51 2.77 16.74
CA TRP A 97 5.50 1.29 16.59
C TRP A 97 4.39 0.54 15.82
N VAL A 98 4.78 -0.12 14.72
CA VAL A 98 3.98 -1.08 13.91
C VAL A 98 4.30 -2.51 14.37
N GLY A 99 3.32 -3.22 14.93
CA GLY A 99 3.46 -4.54 15.54
C GLY A 99 2.62 -5.63 14.86
N GLN A 100 3.03 -6.88 15.08
CA GLN A 100 2.67 -8.10 14.33
C GLN A 100 1.27 -8.68 14.64
N ILE A 101 0.40 -7.99 15.40
CA ILE A 101 -0.89 -8.54 15.86
C ILE A 101 -2.03 -7.59 15.48
N ASN A 102 -2.88 -8.03 14.56
CA ASN A 102 -4.16 -7.39 14.26
C ASN A 102 -5.12 -7.58 15.46
N THR A 103 -5.66 -6.48 15.99
CA THR A 103 -6.57 -6.49 17.15
C THR A 103 -7.89 -5.77 16.87
N PHE A 104 -8.23 -5.51 15.60
CA PHE A 104 -9.45 -4.78 15.24
C PHE A 104 -10.74 -5.44 15.75
N ASP A 105 -10.72 -6.75 15.99
CA ASP A 105 -11.86 -7.54 16.48
C ASP A 105 -11.77 -7.90 17.99
N GLN A 106 -10.86 -7.28 18.73
CA GLN A 106 -10.81 -7.42 20.19
C GLN A 106 -11.83 -6.48 20.86
N GLU A 107 -12.28 -6.83 22.07
CA GLU A 107 -13.14 -5.95 22.90
C GLU A 107 -12.58 -4.53 23.07
N VAL A 108 -11.26 -4.38 22.90
CA VAL A 108 -10.56 -3.09 22.80
C VAL A 108 -9.72 -3.10 21.51
N PRO A 109 -10.12 -2.37 20.45
CA PRO A 109 -9.33 -2.28 19.22
C PRO A 109 -8.01 -1.57 19.50
N CYS A 110 -6.87 -2.17 19.14
CA CYS A 110 -5.56 -1.51 19.20
C CYS A 110 -5.09 -1.17 17.78
N PHE A 111 -4.74 0.10 17.58
CA PHE A 111 -4.05 0.57 16.39
C PHE A 111 -2.55 0.63 16.65
N SER A 112 -1.77 0.31 15.63
CA SER A 112 -0.32 0.50 15.64
C SER A 112 0.00 1.66 14.70
N SER A 113 0.78 2.63 15.15
CA SER A 113 1.15 3.83 14.37
C SER A 113 2.68 3.89 14.28
N GLY A 114 3.31 4.89 13.69
CA GLY A 114 4.77 4.89 13.68
C GLY A 114 5.40 5.93 12.78
N ILE A 115 6.61 6.36 13.16
CA ILE A 115 7.48 7.18 12.34
C ILE A 115 8.79 6.44 12.17
N LYS A 116 9.20 6.32 10.91
CA LYS A 116 10.51 5.81 10.54
C LYS A 116 11.22 6.85 9.70
N GLU A 117 12.33 7.36 10.21
CA GLU A 117 13.17 8.28 9.47
C GLU A 117 13.72 7.59 8.22
N LEU A 118 13.50 8.20 7.05
CA LEU A 118 14.09 7.74 5.80
C LEU A 118 15.60 7.94 5.85
N ARG A 119 16.34 6.98 5.29
CA ARG A 119 17.81 7.04 5.26
C ARG A 119 18.28 8.00 4.19
N ASN A 120 19.51 8.48 4.30
CA ASN A 120 20.14 9.24 3.23
C ASN A 120 20.22 8.38 1.96
N GLY A 121 19.96 8.99 0.80
CA GLY A 121 19.88 8.32 -0.49
C GLY A 121 18.46 7.88 -0.86
N ASP A 122 18.37 6.86 -1.72
CA ASP A 122 17.10 6.39 -2.26
C ASP A 122 16.44 5.35 -1.36
N ASN A 123 15.24 5.69 -0.89
CA ASN A 123 14.40 4.83 -0.08
C ASN A 123 13.26 4.29 -0.95
N LEU A 124 12.96 3.01 -0.81
CA LEU A 124 11.83 2.38 -1.49
C LEU A 124 10.74 2.13 -0.45
N ILE A 125 9.55 2.68 -0.69
CA ILE A 125 8.36 2.38 0.12
C ILE A 125 7.51 1.39 -0.67
N PHE A 126 7.10 0.32 -0.01
CA PHE A 126 6.28 -0.75 -0.59
C PHE A 126 5.21 -1.14 0.43
N LEU A 127 3.95 -1.12 0.00
CA LEU A 127 2.78 -1.53 0.77
C LEU A 127 2.04 -2.58 -0.06
N THR A 128 1.57 -3.65 0.57
CA THR A 128 0.74 -4.67 -0.07
C THR A 128 -0.29 -5.23 0.89
N THR A 129 -1.44 -5.65 0.36
CA THR A 129 -2.35 -6.57 1.05
C THR A 129 -1.78 -7.99 1.05
N ASP A 130 -2.35 -8.85 1.89
CA ASP A 130 -1.88 -10.19 2.18
C ASP A 130 -1.95 -11.15 0.99
N GLY A 131 -2.84 -10.92 0.02
CA GLY A 131 -2.94 -11.73 -1.20
C GLY A 131 -1.63 -11.89 -1.98
N LEU A 132 -0.70 -10.91 -1.90
CA LEU A 132 0.66 -11.08 -2.42
C LEU A 132 1.47 -12.09 -1.59
N THR A 133 1.46 -11.92 -0.27
CA THR A 133 2.30 -12.68 0.68
C THR A 133 1.79 -14.09 0.96
N GLU A 134 0.49 -14.33 0.79
CA GLU A 134 -0.17 -15.61 1.02
C GLU A 134 -0.34 -16.44 -0.28
N CYS A 135 0.07 -15.90 -1.43
CA CYS A 135 0.00 -16.63 -2.70
C CYS A 135 0.90 -17.88 -2.66
N LEU A 136 0.25 -19.05 -2.77
CA LEU A 136 0.93 -20.34 -2.86
C LEU A 136 1.86 -20.39 -4.08
N ASN A 137 2.90 -21.23 -3.98
CA ASN A 137 3.91 -21.44 -5.03
C ASN A 137 4.73 -20.20 -5.41
N THR A 138 4.64 -19.13 -4.62
CA THR A 138 5.57 -17.99 -4.68
C THR A 138 6.46 -17.97 -3.42
N ASN A 139 7.44 -17.07 -3.40
CA ASN A 139 8.32 -16.84 -2.26
C ASN A 139 8.11 -15.45 -1.62
N TYR A 140 6.96 -14.82 -1.90
CA TYR A 140 6.64 -13.45 -1.46
C TYR A 140 6.25 -13.34 0.02
N SER A 141 6.11 -14.46 0.74
CA SER A 141 6.04 -14.45 2.20
C SER A 141 7.32 -13.89 2.85
N ASP A 142 8.44 -13.89 2.12
CA ASP A 142 9.69 -13.24 2.53
C ASP A 142 9.86 -11.91 1.79
N SER A 143 9.84 -10.83 2.56
CA SER A 143 10.03 -9.45 2.07
C SER A 143 11.30 -9.24 1.25
N LEU A 144 12.37 -10.03 1.47
CA LEU A 144 13.60 -9.94 0.70
C LEU A 144 13.39 -10.39 -0.76
N ASN A 145 12.55 -11.41 -0.99
CA ASN A 145 12.23 -11.86 -2.34
C ASN A 145 11.38 -10.83 -3.09
N ILE A 146 10.44 -10.19 -2.40
CA ILE A 146 9.70 -9.04 -2.96
C ILE A 146 10.71 -7.97 -3.35
N TYR A 147 11.57 -7.51 -2.43
CA TYR A 147 12.54 -6.45 -2.70
C TYR A 147 13.46 -6.79 -3.89
N ASN A 148 13.95 -8.02 -3.99
CA ASN A 148 14.84 -8.45 -5.07
C ASN A 148 14.14 -8.56 -6.44
N SER A 149 12.80 -8.65 -6.46
CA SER A 149 12.01 -8.64 -7.71
C SER A 149 11.78 -7.23 -8.26
N LEU A 150 12.08 -6.19 -7.48
CA LEU A 150 11.82 -4.79 -7.84
C LEU A 150 13.03 -4.18 -8.57
N ASP A 151 12.77 -3.67 -9.77
CA ASP A 151 13.65 -2.76 -10.48
C ASP A 151 13.27 -1.33 -10.07
N LYS A 152 14.16 -0.69 -9.32
CA LYS A 152 13.95 0.66 -8.79
C LYS A 152 13.79 1.72 -9.89
N GLU A 153 14.31 1.47 -11.08
CA GLU A 153 14.16 2.38 -12.23
C GLU A 153 12.82 2.19 -12.94
N ASN A 154 12.17 1.02 -12.78
CA ASN A 154 10.94 0.67 -13.47
C ASN A 154 9.93 -0.08 -12.58
N LEU A 155 9.46 0.60 -11.54
CA LEU A 155 8.47 0.07 -10.59
C LEU A 155 7.18 -0.42 -11.26
N THR A 156 6.77 0.20 -12.37
CA THR A 156 5.58 -0.20 -13.14
C THR A 156 5.70 -1.62 -13.68
N SER A 157 6.83 -1.92 -14.31
CA SER A 157 7.08 -3.27 -14.84
C SER A 157 7.24 -4.27 -13.71
N SER A 158 7.91 -3.88 -12.62
CA SER A 158 8.08 -4.75 -11.46
C SER A 158 6.78 -5.10 -10.75
N ILE A 159 5.90 -4.12 -10.50
CA ILE A 159 4.59 -4.38 -9.89
C ILE A 159 3.74 -5.23 -10.83
N TYR A 160 3.75 -4.94 -12.14
CA TYR A 160 3.06 -5.80 -13.12
C TYR A 160 3.57 -7.24 -13.05
N ASN A 161 4.89 -7.45 -13.00
CA ASN A 161 5.48 -8.78 -12.94
C ASN A 161 5.12 -9.53 -11.65
N LEU A 162 5.12 -8.85 -10.50
CA LEU A 162 4.65 -9.42 -9.23
C LEU A 162 3.19 -9.89 -9.33
N LEU A 163 2.30 -9.02 -9.84
CA LEU A 163 0.89 -9.35 -10.02
C LEU A 163 0.69 -10.46 -11.07
N ASN A 164 1.50 -10.48 -12.12
CA ASN A 164 1.46 -11.52 -13.13
C ASN A 164 1.91 -12.87 -12.56
N ASP A 165 2.93 -12.88 -11.71
CA ASP A 165 3.42 -14.11 -11.09
C ASP A 165 2.37 -14.73 -10.15
N ILE A 166 1.74 -13.95 -9.27
CA ILE A 166 0.63 -14.47 -8.43
C ILE A 166 -0.58 -14.89 -9.27
N LYS A 167 -0.84 -14.19 -10.39
CA LYS A 167 -1.90 -14.57 -11.34
C LYS A 167 -1.63 -15.95 -11.93
N GLU A 168 -0.44 -16.19 -12.47
CA GLU A 168 -0.05 -17.51 -13.02
C GLU A 168 -0.04 -18.61 -11.96
N ASN A 169 0.18 -18.25 -10.69
CA ASN A 169 0.09 -19.17 -9.55
C ASN A 169 -1.34 -19.34 -8.99
N ASN A 170 -2.36 -18.89 -9.72
CA ASN A 170 -3.78 -19.03 -9.36
C ASN A 170 -4.13 -18.44 -7.98
N VAL A 171 -3.54 -17.30 -7.60
CA VAL A 171 -3.96 -16.59 -6.39
C VAL A 171 -5.46 -16.34 -6.45
N ARG A 172 -6.15 -16.69 -5.36
CA ARG A 172 -7.58 -16.43 -5.20
C ARG A 172 -7.81 -15.05 -4.61
N ASP A 173 -6.99 -14.65 -3.65
CA ASP A 173 -7.25 -13.44 -2.89
C ASP A 173 -7.01 -12.16 -3.69
N SER A 174 -7.63 -11.10 -3.23
CA SER A 174 -7.39 -9.75 -3.76
C SER A 174 -5.97 -9.31 -3.43
N THR A 175 -5.35 -8.53 -4.31
CA THR A 175 -4.00 -8.01 -4.08
C THR A 175 -3.91 -6.58 -4.56
N THR A 176 -3.52 -5.71 -3.64
CA THR A 176 -3.29 -4.29 -3.90
C THR A 176 -1.88 -3.92 -3.47
N ILE A 177 -1.11 -3.33 -4.36
CA ILE A 177 0.28 -2.91 -4.15
C ILE A 177 0.38 -1.40 -4.35
N ILE A 178 1.06 -0.70 -3.45
CA ILE A 178 1.50 0.68 -3.64
C ILE A 178 3.02 0.74 -3.47
N CYS A 179 3.73 1.29 -4.45
CA CYS A 179 5.18 1.38 -4.38
C CYS A 179 5.72 2.65 -5.04
N TRP A 180 6.73 3.26 -4.40
CA TRP A 180 7.42 4.44 -4.90
C TRP A 180 8.81 4.61 -4.27
N ASN A 181 9.65 5.36 -4.98
CA ASN A 181 10.96 5.80 -4.48
C ASN A 181 10.83 7.18 -3.82
N VAL A 182 11.56 7.38 -2.73
CA VAL A 182 11.76 8.67 -2.07
C VAL A 182 13.25 8.94 -1.98
N SER A 183 13.72 9.99 -2.64
CA SER A 183 15.12 10.42 -2.53
C SER A 183 15.27 11.39 -1.37
N ASN A 184 16.16 11.08 -0.43
CA ASN A 184 16.45 11.90 0.72
C ASN A 184 17.92 12.34 0.70
N GLU A 185 18.15 13.61 0.36
CA GLU A 185 19.50 14.19 0.31
C GLU A 185 20.06 14.49 1.71
N TYR A 186 19.22 14.47 2.76
CA TYR A 186 19.63 14.83 4.10
C TYR A 186 20.26 13.64 4.85
N PRO A 187 21.28 13.88 5.68
CA PRO A 187 21.87 12.84 6.52
C PRO A 187 20.85 12.38 7.57
N SER A 188 20.67 11.07 7.72
CA SER A 188 19.81 10.50 8.76
C SER A 188 20.44 10.65 10.15
N THR A 189 19.63 10.76 11.19
CA THR A 189 20.16 10.71 12.55
C THR A 189 20.79 9.33 12.85
N TYR A 190 22.03 9.35 13.35
CA TYR A 190 22.71 8.16 13.85
C TYR A 190 22.47 8.05 15.35
N ALA A 191 22.12 6.86 15.84
CA ALA A 191 22.12 6.60 17.28
C ALA A 191 23.53 6.86 17.83
N SER A 192 23.64 7.67 18.88
CA SER A 192 24.86 8.36 19.33
C SER A 192 26.03 7.49 19.82
N ASN A 193 26.09 6.19 19.51
CA ASN A 193 27.00 5.25 20.16
C ASN A 193 27.77 4.36 19.17
N GLN A 194 28.12 4.84 17.98
CA GLN A 194 29.09 4.16 17.12
C GLN A 194 30.27 5.08 16.84
N ASN A 195 31.23 5.06 17.78
CA ASN A 195 32.63 5.46 17.56
C ASN A 195 33.46 4.19 17.38
#